data_AF-A0A8C2V1G7-F1
#
_entry.id   AF-A0A8C2V1G7-F1
#
_cell.length_a   1.000
_cell.length_b   1.000
_cell.length_c   1.000
_cell.angle_alpha   90.00
_cell.angle_beta   90.00
_cell.angle_gamma   90.00
#
_symmetry.space_group_name_H-M   'P 1'
#
loop_
_entity.id
_entity.type
_entity.pdbx_description
1 polymer ?
#
loop_
_entity_poly.entity_id
_entity_poly.type
_entity_poly.pdbx_seq_one_letter_code
_entity_poly.pdbx_strand_id
1 'polypeptide(L)'
;RFRFCGDLDCPDWVLAEISTLAKISSVKLRLLCSQVLRELLYEKILKLTADAKFESGDVKATVAVLSFILSSAAKHSVDGESLSSELQQLGLPKEHAASLCRCYEEKQGALQETLRACSLRVNRLVGVGWRVDYTLSSSLLRSVEEPLVHLQLEVAAAPGVVAQPVAMALSADKFQVLLAEMKQAQALMSALGG
;
A
#
# COMPACT_ATOMS: atom_id res chain seq x y z
N ARG A 1 2.66 9.46 -21.17
CA ARG A 1 3.15 9.68 -19.79
C ARG A 1 2.08 10.38 -18.97
N PHE A 2 1.57 9.68 -17.96
CA PHE A 2 0.47 10.11 -17.12
C PHE A 2 0.97 10.33 -15.68
N ARG A 3 0.68 11.49 -15.09
CA ARG A 3 1.08 11.79 -13.70
C ARG A 3 0.35 10.90 -12.70
N PHE A 4 -0.88 10.45 -13.00
CA PHE A 4 -1.56 9.47 -12.13
C PHE A 4 -0.86 8.11 -12.09
N CYS A 5 -0.02 7.80 -13.08
CA CYS A 5 0.85 6.62 -13.12
C CYS A 5 2.29 6.89 -12.63
N GLY A 6 2.58 8.07 -12.08
CA GLY A 6 3.95 8.43 -11.68
C GLY A 6 4.88 8.68 -12.86
N ASP A 7 4.38 9.38 -13.88
CA ASP A 7 5.07 9.69 -15.16
C ASP A 7 5.36 8.48 -16.06
N LEU A 8 4.80 7.32 -15.72
CA LEU A 8 4.82 6.12 -16.53
C LEU A 8 3.66 6.11 -17.55
N ASP A 9 3.75 5.21 -18.53
CA ASP A 9 2.65 4.96 -19.45
C ASP A 9 1.58 4.08 -18.79
N CYS A 10 0.34 4.28 -19.22
CA CYS A 10 -0.81 3.56 -18.66
C CYS A 10 -0.71 2.07 -19.03
N PRO A 11 -1.00 1.13 -18.11
CA PRO A 11 -0.94 -0.29 -18.42
C PRO A 11 -1.89 -0.69 -19.57
N ASP A 12 -1.45 -1.58 -20.45
CA ASP A 12 -2.24 -2.01 -21.62
C ASP A 12 -3.62 -2.58 -21.27
N TRP A 13 -3.74 -3.25 -20.11
CA TRP A 13 -5.03 -3.76 -19.63
C TRP A 13 -6.00 -2.63 -19.24
N VAL A 14 -5.50 -1.48 -18.78
CA VAL A 14 -6.34 -0.30 -18.48
C VAL A 14 -6.79 0.32 -19.80
N LEU A 15 -5.89 0.42 -20.77
CA LEU A 15 -6.18 0.96 -22.11
C LEU A 15 -7.26 0.15 -22.84
N ALA A 16 -7.21 -1.18 -22.77
CA ALA A 16 -8.23 -2.05 -23.35
C ALA A 16 -9.63 -1.77 -22.78
N GLU A 17 -9.71 -1.52 -21.46
CA GLU A 17 -10.97 -1.40 -20.73
C GLU A 17 -11.51 0.04 -20.65
N ILE A 18 -10.75 1.04 -21.06
CA ILE A 18 -11.26 2.42 -21.21
C ILE A 18 -12.41 2.48 -22.22
N SER A 19 -12.34 1.67 -23.27
CA SER A 19 -13.43 1.54 -24.24
C SER A 19 -14.71 0.98 -23.61
N THR A 20 -14.58 0.11 -22.60
CA THR A 20 -15.68 -0.43 -21.79
C THR A 20 -16.25 0.65 -20.88
N LEU A 21 -15.40 1.47 -20.23
CA LEU A 21 -15.84 2.61 -19.42
C LEU A 21 -16.60 3.66 -20.23
N ALA A 22 -16.15 3.94 -21.46
CA ALA A 22 -16.78 4.95 -22.33
C ALA A 22 -18.19 4.55 -22.77
N LYS A 23 -18.50 3.24 -22.84
CA LYS A 23 -19.83 2.71 -23.18
C LYS A 23 -20.83 2.83 -22.02
N ILE A 24 -20.37 3.08 -20.80
CA ILE A 24 -21.22 3.19 -19.60
C ILE A 24 -21.78 4.61 -19.51
N SER A 25 -23.03 4.77 -19.05
CA SER A 25 -23.62 6.11 -18.87
C SER A 25 -22.97 6.85 -17.69
N SER A 26 -22.86 8.18 -17.81
CA SER A 26 -22.22 9.05 -16.81
C SER A 26 -22.85 8.91 -15.40
N VAL A 27 -24.16 8.68 -15.33
CA VAL A 27 -24.90 8.45 -14.09
C VAL A 27 -24.48 7.14 -13.40
N LYS A 28 -24.33 6.06 -14.17
CA LYS A 28 -23.88 4.75 -13.65
C LYS A 28 -22.42 4.80 -13.25
N LEU A 29 -21.58 5.47 -14.03
CA LEU A 29 -20.17 5.67 -13.71
C LEU A 29 -20.00 6.40 -12.38
N ARG A 30 -20.80 7.44 -12.12
CA ARG A 30 -20.78 8.16 -10.85
C ARG A 30 -21.18 7.29 -9.67
N LEU A 31 -22.21 6.44 -9.85
CA LEU A 31 -22.66 5.51 -8.82
C LEU A 31 -21.58 4.45 -8.51
N LEU A 32 -20.95 3.90 -9.56
CA LEU A 32 -19.84 2.97 -9.44
C LEU A 32 -18.63 3.63 -8.78
N CYS A 33 -18.27 4.86 -9.15
CA CYS A 33 -17.19 5.60 -8.50
C CYS A 33 -17.49 5.82 -7.03
N SER A 34 -18.70 6.27 -6.70
CA SER A 34 -19.14 6.47 -5.32
C SER A 34 -19.10 5.18 -4.51
N GLN A 35 -19.41 4.05 -5.15
CA GLN A 35 -19.35 2.72 -4.55
C GLN A 35 -17.92 2.21 -4.39
N VAL A 36 -17.07 2.31 -5.41
CA VAL A 36 -15.63 1.95 -5.37
C VAL A 36 -14.89 2.79 -4.32
N LEU A 37 -15.23 4.07 -4.21
CA LEU A 37 -14.70 4.97 -3.17
C LEU A 37 -15.26 4.68 -1.78
N ARG A 38 -16.43 4.04 -1.68
CA ARG A 38 -17.08 3.68 -0.41
C ARG A 38 -16.73 2.26 0.03
N GLU A 39 -16.29 1.40 -0.87
CA GLU A 39 -16.00 0.00 -0.62
C GLU A 39 -14.54 -0.35 -0.80
N LEU A 40 -13.87 -0.45 0.34
CA LEU A 40 -12.68 -1.26 0.52
C LEU A 40 -12.99 -2.75 0.70
N LEU A 41 -14.21 -3.22 0.42
CA LEU A 41 -14.57 -4.63 0.57
C LEU A 41 -15.47 -5.07 -0.59
N TYR A 42 -14.97 -6.02 -1.37
CA TYR A 42 -15.56 -6.62 -2.57
C TYR A 42 -17.04 -7.07 -2.49
N GLU A 43 -17.65 -7.12 -1.30
CA GLU A 43 -18.93 -7.78 -1.07
C GLU A 43 -20.18 -7.00 -1.50
N LYS A 44 -20.26 -5.65 -1.41
CA LYS A 44 -21.50 -4.94 -1.83
C LYS A 44 -21.49 -4.54 -3.31
N ILE A 45 -20.33 -4.44 -3.97
CA ILE A 45 -20.20 -4.21 -5.42
C ILE A 45 -20.85 -5.35 -6.21
N LEU A 46 -20.69 -6.60 -5.77
CA LEU A 46 -21.31 -7.76 -6.42
C LEU A 46 -22.85 -7.72 -6.38
N LYS A 47 -23.45 -7.18 -5.32
CA LYS A 47 -24.91 -7.13 -5.15
C LYS A 47 -25.58 -6.07 -6.04
N LEU A 48 -24.96 -4.90 -6.20
CA LEU A 48 -25.51 -3.82 -7.04
C LEU A 48 -25.35 -4.07 -8.55
N THR A 49 -24.41 -4.95 -8.92
CA THR A 49 -24.13 -5.31 -10.32
C THR A 49 -25.17 -6.27 -10.90
N ALA A 50 -25.84 -7.05 -10.04
CA ALA A 50 -26.83 -8.05 -10.44
C ALA A 50 -28.09 -7.41 -11.06
N ASP A 51 -28.46 -6.20 -10.65
CA ASP A 51 -29.66 -5.51 -11.13
C ASP A 51 -29.55 -4.92 -12.55
N ALA A 52 -28.33 -4.83 -13.10
CA ALA A 52 -28.07 -3.96 -14.24
C ALA A 52 -27.84 -4.69 -15.59
N LYS A 53 -28.11 -6.00 -15.69
CA LYS A 53 -27.93 -6.82 -16.91
C LYS A 53 -26.53 -6.71 -17.53
N PHE A 54 -25.51 -6.48 -16.72
CA PHE A 54 -24.13 -6.52 -17.18
C PHE A 54 -23.58 -7.93 -17.04
N GLU A 55 -22.78 -8.37 -18.02
CA GLU A 55 -21.97 -9.56 -17.80
C GLU A 55 -21.04 -9.30 -16.62
N SER A 56 -20.94 -10.28 -15.72
CA SER A 56 -20.13 -10.13 -14.50
C SER A 56 -18.65 -9.82 -14.79
N GLY A 57 -18.18 -10.06 -16.02
CA GLY A 57 -16.86 -9.69 -16.52
C GLY A 57 -16.65 -8.18 -16.68
N ASP A 58 -17.51 -7.52 -17.45
CA ASP A 58 -17.38 -6.08 -17.77
C ASP A 58 -17.44 -5.18 -16.54
N VAL A 59 -18.25 -5.56 -15.54
CA VAL A 59 -18.34 -4.77 -14.31
C VAL A 59 -17.12 -4.96 -13.43
N LYS A 60 -16.57 -6.19 -13.36
CA LYS A 60 -15.31 -6.43 -12.65
C LYS A 60 -14.16 -5.65 -13.31
N ALA A 61 -14.10 -5.64 -14.64
CA ALA A 61 -13.12 -4.86 -15.39
C ALA A 61 -13.27 -3.37 -15.11
N THR A 62 -14.50 -2.83 -15.20
CA THR A 62 -14.79 -1.42 -14.90
C THR A 62 -14.40 -1.05 -13.47
N VAL A 63 -14.76 -1.87 -12.49
CA VAL A 63 -14.43 -1.67 -11.07
C VAL A 63 -12.91 -1.72 -10.85
N ALA A 64 -12.21 -2.65 -11.50
CA ALA A 64 -10.76 -2.77 -11.41
C ALA A 64 -10.05 -1.53 -11.98
N VAL A 65 -10.49 -1.06 -13.15
CA VAL A 65 -9.95 0.17 -13.78
C VAL A 65 -10.23 1.39 -12.92
N LEU A 66 -11.47 1.57 -12.45
CA LEU A 66 -11.83 2.69 -11.58
C LEU A 66 -11.04 2.68 -10.27
N SER A 67 -10.91 1.51 -9.64
CA SER A 67 -10.12 1.34 -8.43
C SER A 67 -8.65 1.66 -8.67
N PHE A 68 -8.08 1.21 -9.80
CA PHE A 68 -6.71 1.48 -10.17
C PHE A 68 -6.47 2.98 -10.43
N ILE A 69 -7.32 3.64 -11.21
CA ILE A 69 -7.22 5.07 -11.51
C ILE A 69 -7.28 5.89 -10.21
N LEU A 70 -8.30 5.66 -9.37
CA LEU A 70 -8.50 6.42 -8.13
C LEU A 70 -7.38 6.17 -7.13
N SER A 71 -6.94 4.92 -6.97
CA SER A 71 -5.83 4.57 -6.06
C SER A 71 -4.51 5.14 -6.55
N SER A 72 -4.25 5.11 -7.86
CA SER A 72 -2.99 5.61 -8.43
C SER A 72 -2.94 7.14 -8.41
N ALA A 73 -4.06 7.81 -8.69
CA ALA A 73 -4.17 9.26 -8.52
C ALA A 73 -3.95 9.68 -7.05
N ALA A 74 -4.55 8.96 -6.09
CA ALA A 74 -4.36 9.23 -4.67
C ALA A 74 -2.93 9.01 -4.20
N LYS A 75 -2.27 7.94 -4.66
CA LYS A 75 -0.87 7.64 -4.34
C LYS A 75 0.08 8.73 -4.82
N HIS A 76 -0.11 9.21 -6.05
CA HIS A 76 0.73 10.25 -6.65
C HIS A 76 0.28 11.67 -6.30
N SER A 77 -0.75 11.81 -5.44
CA SER A 77 -1.32 13.10 -5.03
C SER A 77 -1.66 14.03 -6.20
N VAL A 78 -2.22 13.46 -7.27
CA VAL A 78 -2.58 14.22 -8.49
C VAL A 78 -3.82 15.06 -8.23
N ASP A 79 -3.80 16.29 -8.73
CA ASP A 79 -4.93 17.22 -8.73
C ASP A 79 -6.04 16.80 -9.69
N GLY A 80 -7.30 17.13 -9.37
CA GLY A 80 -8.46 16.71 -10.17
C GLY A 80 -8.47 17.28 -11.59
N GLU A 81 -7.84 18.44 -11.81
CA GLU A 81 -7.71 19.05 -13.14
C GLU A 81 -6.76 18.25 -14.04
N SER A 82 -5.59 17.88 -13.50
CA SER A 82 -4.63 17.00 -14.18
C SER A 82 -5.20 15.61 -14.42
N LEU A 83 -5.89 15.02 -13.43
CA LEU A 83 -6.56 13.73 -13.59
C LEU A 83 -7.63 13.78 -14.70
N SER A 84 -8.38 14.89 -14.79
CA SER A 84 -9.42 15.07 -15.82
C SER A 84 -8.83 15.13 -17.23
N SER A 85 -7.72 15.86 -17.38
CA SER A 85 -6.99 15.95 -18.65
C SER A 85 -6.43 14.60 -19.07
N GLU A 86 -5.85 13.85 -18.13
CA GLU A 86 -5.28 12.52 -18.37
C GLU A 86 -6.36 11.49 -18.74
N LEU A 87 -7.51 11.50 -18.07
CA LEU A 87 -8.65 10.63 -18.43
C LEU A 87 -9.23 10.96 -19.80
N GLN A 88 -9.26 12.24 -20.20
CA GLN A 88 -9.69 12.64 -21.54
C GLN A 88 -8.69 12.18 -22.62
N GLN A 89 -7.39 12.28 -22.37
CA GLN A 89 -6.35 11.75 -23.27
C GLN A 89 -6.43 10.24 -23.45
N LEU A 90 -6.85 9.53 -22.40
CA LEU A 90 -7.08 8.09 -22.43
C LEU A 90 -8.32 7.70 -23.27
N GLY A 91 -9.19 8.64 -23.61
CA GLY A 91 -10.38 8.42 -24.45
C GLY A 91 -11.70 8.42 -23.68
N LEU A 92 -11.71 8.81 -22.39
CA LEU A 92 -12.98 8.99 -21.67
C LEU A 92 -13.69 10.27 -22.15
N PRO A 93 -15.04 10.24 -22.27
CA PRO A 93 -15.81 11.44 -22.50
C PRO A 93 -15.56 12.51 -21.42
N LYS A 94 -15.55 13.78 -21.82
CA LYS A 94 -15.31 14.92 -20.91
C LYS A 94 -16.28 14.94 -19.71
N GLU A 95 -17.53 14.54 -19.91
CA GLU A 95 -18.52 14.45 -18.84
C GLU A 95 -18.18 13.36 -17.80
N HIS A 96 -17.63 12.24 -18.28
CA HIS A 96 -17.23 11.09 -17.46
C HIS A 96 -15.99 11.43 -16.64
N ALA A 97 -14.99 12.02 -17.28
CA ALA A 97 -13.77 12.50 -16.63
C ALA A 97 -14.09 13.56 -15.56
N ALA A 98 -14.92 14.55 -15.88
CA ALA A 98 -15.31 15.58 -14.91
C ALA A 98 -16.10 15.01 -13.72
N SER A 99 -16.99 14.04 -13.96
CA SER A 99 -17.73 13.37 -12.88
C SER A 99 -16.81 12.53 -11.98
N LEU A 100 -15.82 11.85 -12.57
CA LEU A 100 -14.80 11.07 -11.88
C LEU A 100 -13.93 11.94 -10.97
N CYS A 101 -13.43 13.06 -11.49
CA CYS A 101 -12.56 13.95 -10.75
C CYS A 101 -13.25 14.59 -9.55
N ARG A 102 -14.52 15.00 -9.70
CA ARG A 102 -15.31 15.51 -8.56
C ARG A 102 -15.47 14.48 -7.45
N CYS A 103 -15.76 13.22 -7.81
CA CYS A 103 -15.86 12.14 -6.82
C CYS A 103 -14.51 11.84 -6.14
N TYR A 104 -13.41 11.96 -6.88
CA TYR A 104 -12.07 11.80 -6.35
C TYR A 104 -11.71 12.93 -5.36
N GLU A 105 -11.88 14.21 -5.75
CA GLU A 105 -11.56 15.37 -4.91
C GLU A 105 -12.30 15.35 -3.57
N GLU A 106 -13.59 14.98 -3.59
CA GLU A 106 -14.41 14.88 -2.37
C GLU A 106 -13.88 13.85 -1.37
N LYS A 107 -13.23 12.79 -1.85
CA LYS A 107 -12.80 11.63 -1.04
C LYS A 107 -11.30 11.39 -1.03
N GLN A 108 -10.52 12.28 -1.64
CA GLN A 108 -9.07 12.15 -1.77
C GLN A 108 -8.39 12.03 -0.40
N GLY A 109 -8.79 12.86 0.57
CA GLY A 109 -8.21 12.84 1.92
C GLY A 109 -8.41 11.49 2.63
N ALA A 110 -9.64 10.99 2.65
CA ALA A 110 -9.97 9.70 3.26
C ALA A 110 -9.30 8.51 2.53
N LEU A 111 -9.19 8.59 1.20
CA LEU A 111 -8.52 7.57 0.38
C LEU A 111 -7.02 7.56 0.66
N GLN A 112 -6.37 8.72 0.73
CA GLN A 112 -4.95 8.83 1.09
C GLN A 112 -4.68 8.35 2.51
N GLU A 113 -5.53 8.68 3.47
CA GLU A 113 -5.40 8.20 4.85
C GLU A 113 -5.52 6.68 4.94
N THR A 114 -6.49 6.10 4.22
CA THR A 114 -6.63 4.64 4.14
C THR A 114 -5.45 3.99 3.43
N LEU A 115 -4.98 4.57 2.31
CA LEU A 115 -3.80 4.08 1.61
C LEU A 115 -2.54 4.19 2.46
N ARG A 116 -2.38 5.23 3.29
CA ARG A 116 -1.30 5.34 4.28
C ARG A 116 -1.41 4.24 5.33
N ALA A 117 -2.61 3.99 5.85
CA ALA A 117 -2.87 2.92 6.81
C ALA A 117 -2.64 1.50 6.23
N CYS A 118 -2.93 1.29 4.94
CA CYS A 118 -2.75 0.00 4.27
C CYS A 118 -1.36 -0.20 3.64
N SER A 119 -0.68 0.86 3.20
CA SER A 119 0.64 0.77 2.54
C SER A 119 1.78 0.56 3.51
N LEU A 120 1.63 1.01 4.76
CA LEU A 120 2.60 0.75 5.82
C LEU A 120 2.21 -0.50 6.61
N ARG A 121 2.21 -1.66 5.95
CA ARG A 121 2.41 -2.94 6.65
C ARG A 121 3.87 -3.10 7.05
N VAL A 122 4.41 -2.09 7.72
CA VAL A 122 5.70 -2.24 8.39
C VAL A 122 5.38 -2.97 9.67
N ASN A 123 5.84 -4.22 9.73
CA ASN A 123 5.94 -5.00 10.94
C ASN A 123 6.41 -4.11 12.10
N ARG A 124 5.55 -3.93 13.10
CA ARG A 124 5.83 -3.03 14.21
C ARG A 124 6.57 -3.82 15.29
N LEU A 125 7.75 -3.32 15.69
CA LEU A 125 8.44 -3.83 16.85
C LEU A 125 7.67 -3.39 18.11
N VAL A 126 7.08 -4.35 18.82
CA VAL A 126 6.25 -4.15 20.01
C VAL A 126 7.09 -4.29 21.28
N GLY A 127 8.12 -5.13 21.24
CA GLY A 127 8.98 -5.40 22.40
C GLY A 127 10.34 -5.89 21.99
N VAL A 128 11.31 -5.69 22.89
CA VAL A 128 12.68 -6.17 22.74
C VAL A 128 13.10 -6.81 24.06
N GLY A 129 13.40 -8.10 24.03
CA GLY A 129 14.07 -8.83 25.10
C GLY A 129 15.51 -9.12 24.71
N TRP A 130 16.41 -9.10 25.69
CA TRP A 130 17.81 -9.49 25.46
C TRP A 130 18.38 -10.22 26.67
N ARG A 131 19.35 -11.10 26.42
CA ARG A 131 20.18 -11.76 27.43
C ARG A 131 21.59 -11.93 26.91
N VAL A 132 22.58 -11.94 27.79
CA VAL A 132 23.98 -12.21 27.44
C VAL A 132 24.41 -13.45 28.18
N ASP A 133 24.79 -14.47 27.41
CA ASP A 133 25.29 -15.73 27.91
C ASP A 133 26.82 -15.76 27.70
N TYR A 134 27.56 -16.27 28.68
CA TYR A 134 29.02 -16.36 28.62
C TYR A 134 29.44 -17.83 28.61
N THR A 135 30.03 -18.29 27.50
CA THR A 135 30.40 -19.70 27.36
C THR A 135 31.84 -19.90 27.85
N LEU A 136 31.99 -20.48 29.05
CA LEU A 136 33.29 -20.69 29.70
C LEU A 136 34.12 -21.81 29.04
N SER A 137 33.48 -22.83 28.46
CA SER A 137 34.15 -23.95 27.79
C SER A 137 33.23 -24.66 26.80
N SER A 138 33.81 -25.25 25.75
CA SER A 138 33.11 -26.07 24.75
C SER A 138 33.67 -27.49 24.77
N SER A 139 32.88 -28.47 24.35
CA SER A 139 33.33 -29.87 24.20
C SER A 139 34.51 -30.05 23.23
N LEU A 140 34.79 -29.04 22.39
CA LEU A 140 35.88 -29.02 21.41
C LEU A 140 37.08 -28.15 21.84
N LEU A 141 36.92 -27.23 22.80
CA LEU A 141 37.93 -26.21 23.17
C LEU A 141 37.93 -25.92 24.68
N ARG A 142 39.13 -25.92 25.30
CA ARG A 142 39.37 -25.82 26.76
C ARG A 142 39.08 -24.45 27.40
N SER A 143 38.99 -23.37 26.63
CA SER A 143 38.46 -22.08 27.06
C SER A 143 37.93 -21.37 25.82
N VAL A 144 36.65 -21.00 25.84
CA VAL A 144 36.01 -20.28 24.72
C VAL A 144 35.75 -18.83 25.07
N GLU A 145 35.59 -18.45 26.36
CA GLU A 145 35.57 -17.06 26.88
C GLU A 145 34.80 -16.01 26.03
N GLU A 146 33.81 -16.46 25.25
CA GLU A 146 33.15 -15.62 24.26
C GLU A 146 31.74 -15.24 24.75
N PRO A 147 31.42 -13.93 24.81
CA PRO A 147 30.09 -13.46 25.11
C PRO A 147 29.16 -13.65 23.91
N LEU A 148 28.00 -14.26 24.15
CA LEU A 148 26.93 -14.46 23.19
C LEU A 148 25.71 -13.65 23.59
N VAL A 149 25.28 -12.74 22.72
CA VAL A 149 24.10 -11.91 22.93
C VAL A 149 22.90 -12.57 22.27
N HIS A 150 21.88 -12.91 23.05
CA HIS A 150 20.59 -13.34 22.53
C HIS A 150 19.62 -12.17 22.53
N LEU A 151 19.04 -11.89 21.37
CA LEU A 151 18.01 -10.88 21.17
C LEU A 151 16.70 -11.56 20.80
N GLN A 152 15.60 -11.05 21.35
CA GLN A 152 14.24 -11.45 21.02
C GLN A 152 13.43 -10.20 20.68
N LEU A 153 12.98 -10.11 19.44
CA LEU A 153 12.19 -9.02 18.92
C LEU A 153 10.74 -9.46 18.80
N GLU A 154 9.82 -8.80 19.50
CA GLU A 154 8.38 -9.07 19.38
C GLU A 154 7.80 -8.21 18.27
N VAL A 155 7.35 -8.84 17.19
CA VAL A 155 6.97 -8.14 15.95
C VAL A 155 5.50 -8.39 15.60
N ALA A 156 4.71 -7.32 15.47
CA ALA A 156 3.30 -7.40 15.08
C ALA A 156 3.10 -6.96 13.62
N ALA A 157 2.43 -7.80 12.83
CA ALA A 157 2.19 -7.54 11.40
C ALA A 157 1.16 -6.42 11.14
N ALA A 158 0.24 -6.18 12.08
CA ALA A 158 -0.74 -5.11 12.02
C ALA A 158 -1.24 -4.77 13.44
N PRO A 159 -1.85 -3.59 13.64
CA PRO A 159 -2.49 -3.23 14.91
C PRO A 159 -3.57 -4.27 15.28
N GLY A 160 -3.48 -4.84 16.48
CA GLY A 160 -4.43 -5.84 16.97
C GLY A 160 -4.12 -7.30 16.60
N VAL A 161 -3.06 -7.55 15.81
CA VAL A 161 -2.56 -8.91 15.54
C VAL A 161 -1.56 -9.30 16.63
N VAL A 162 -1.61 -10.58 17.03
CA VAL A 162 -0.67 -11.16 18.02
C VAL A 162 0.77 -11.00 17.52
N ALA A 163 1.65 -10.46 18.36
CA ALA A 163 3.07 -10.31 18.06
C ALA A 163 3.75 -11.69 17.95
N GLN A 164 4.66 -11.83 17.00
CA GLN A 164 5.49 -13.02 16.83
C GLN A 164 6.92 -12.74 17.28
N PRO A 165 7.52 -13.65 18.09
CA PRO A 165 8.90 -13.50 18.53
C PRO A 165 9.88 -13.87 17.42
N VAL A 166 10.85 -12.99 17.18
CA VAL A 166 12.01 -13.23 16.32
C VAL A 166 13.25 -13.28 17.21
N ALA A 167 13.76 -14.49 17.45
CA ALA A 167 14.94 -14.72 18.27
C ALA A 167 16.20 -14.86 17.41
N MET A 168 17.31 -14.24 17.85
CA MET A 168 18.61 -14.35 17.21
C MET A 168 19.74 -14.38 18.26
N ALA A 169 20.84 -15.02 17.91
CA ALA A 169 22.06 -15.05 18.73
C ALA A 169 23.20 -14.38 17.94
N LEU A 170 23.90 -13.46 18.59
CA LEU A 170 24.94 -12.62 18.00
C LEU A 170 26.20 -12.69 18.87
N SER A 171 27.36 -12.74 18.23
CA SER A 171 28.62 -12.44 18.93
C SER A 171 28.70 -10.95 19.26
N ALA A 172 29.60 -10.57 20.17
CA ALA A 172 29.85 -9.17 20.50
C ALA A 172 30.13 -8.30 19.26
N ASP A 173 30.99 -8.77 18.33
CA ASP A 173 31.33 -8.02 17.12
C ASP A 173 30.12 -7.79 16.23
N LYS A 174 29.30 -8.82 16.01
CA LYS A 174 28.08 -8.72 15.20
C LYS A 174 27.05 -7.80 15.85
N PHE A 175 26.95 -7.81 17.18
CA PHE A 175 26.09 -6.90 17.91
C PHE A 175 26.53 -5.43 17.77
N GLN A 176 27.83 -5.16 17.80
CA GLN A 176 28.36 -3.81 17.57
C GLN A 176 28.06 -3.30 16.15
N VAL A 177 28.22 -4.16 15.14
CA VAL A 177 27.85 -3.82 13.76
C VAL A 177 26.36 -3.52 13.67
N LEU A 178 25.50 -4.37 14.22
CA LEU A 178 24.05 -4.15 14.24
C LEU A 178 23.69 -2.79 14.87
N LEU A 179 24.32 -2.45 16.01
CA LEU A 179 24.09 -1.18 16.69
C LEU A 179 24.52 0.02 15.83
N ALA A 180 25.65 -0.07 15.12
CA ALA A 180 26.13 0.99 14.25
C ALA A 180 25.16 1.24 13.08
N GLU A 181 24.72 0.17 12.42
CA GLU A 181 23.74 0.24 11.32
C GLU A 181 22.39 0.83 11.78
N MET A 182 21.90 0.42 12.96
CA MET A 182 20.66 0.97 13.53
C MET A 182 20.77 2.46 13.83
N LYS A 183 21.93 2.94 14.33
CA LYS A 183 22.18 4.37 14.55
C LYS A 183 22.24 5.15 13.23
N GLN A 184 22.86 4.59 12.21
CA GLN A 184 22.90 5.21 10.88
C GLN A 184 21.50 5.32 10.27
N ALA A 185 20.70 4.26 10.34
CA ALA A 185 19.31 4.28 9.90
C ALA A 185 18.49 5.34 10.67
N GLN A 186 18.67 5.46 11.99
CA GLN A 186 18.03 6.49 12.80
C GLN A 186 18.39 7.90 12.33
N ALA A 187 19.67 8.18 12.03
CA ALA A 187 20.10 9.48 11.55
C ALA A 187 19.46 9.84 10.20
N LEU A 188 19.41 8.90 9.26
CA LEU A 188 18.76 9.08 7.95
C LEU A 188 17.25 9.34 8.10
N MET A 189 16.56 8.57 8.95
CA MET A 189 15.13 8.75 9.20
C MET A 189 14.82 10.11 9.84
N SER A 190 15.64 10.55 10.81
CA SER A 190 15.48 11.87 11.43
C SER A 190 15.73 13.03 10.45
N ALA A 191 16.64 12.86 9.48
CA ALA A 191 16.91 13.88 8.47
C ALA A 191 15.79 14.02 7.42
N LEU A 192 15.01 12.94 7.18
CA LEU A 192 13.86 12.93 6.26
C LEU A 192 12.57 13.45 6.90
N GLY A 193 12.50 13.51 8.24
CA GLY A 193 11.33 13.95 9.00
C GLY A 193 11.34 15.42 9.41
N GLY A 194 12.27 16.23 8.86
CA GLY A 194 12.40 17.68 9.10
C GLY A 194 11.90 18.51 7.93
#